data_AF-A0A524JDU2-F1
#
_entry.id   AF-A0A524JDU2-F1
#
_cell.length_a   1.000
_cell.length_b   1.000
_cell.length_c   1.000
_cell.angle_alpha   90.00
_cell.angle_beta   90.00
_cell.angle_gamma   90.00
#
_symmetry.space_group_name_H-M   'P 1'
#
loop_
_entity.id
_entity.type
_entity.pdbx_description
1 polymer ?
#
loop_
_entity_poly.entity_id
_entity_poly.type
_entity_poly.pdbx_seq_one_letter_code
_entity_poly.pdbx_strand_id
1 'polypeptide(L)'
;DGTTEEVMDIGEMRAKFAAFGWDTVEIDGHDMVAIVEALERSRGLNVPAAIVCQTKKGRGVSSMEGRFGFHGKPPTPDQAEEALTELEELFGRQTEALEAVTGEFASVGEDGEESD
;
A
#
# COMPACT_ATOMS: atom_id res chain seq x y z
N ASP A 1 -10.71 -20.39 -9.82
CA ASP A 1 -9.91 -19.49 -8.99
C ASP A 1 -8.60 -20.15 -8.62
N GLY A 2 -7.53 -19.36 -8.67
CA GLY A 2 -6.14 -19.74 -8.43
C GLY A 2 -5.27 -18.50 -8.59
N THR A 3 -3.96 -18.63 -8.43
CA THR A 3 -3.05 -17.51 -8.70
C THR A 3 -2.94 -17.24 -10.21
N THR A 4 -2.40 -16.10 -10.59
CA THR A 4 -2.09 -15.80 -12.00
C THR A 4 -1.15 -16.85 -12.59
N GLU A 5 -0.15 -17.30 -11.84
CA GLU A 5 0.83 -18.30 -12.28
C GLU A 5 0.19 -19.66 -12.59
N GLU A 6 -0.84 -20.04 -11.82
CA GLU A 6 -1.56 -21.31 -11.99
C GLU A 6 -2.56 -21.28 -13.14
N VAL A 7 -3.24 -20.15 -13.36
CA VAL A 7 -4.32 -20.02 -14.34
C VAL A 7 -3.81 -19.57 -15.69
N MET A 8 -3.01 -18.51 -15.73
CA MET A 8 -2.40 -17.95 -16.93
C MET A 8 -1.22 -17.06 -16.53
N ASP A 9 -0.03 -17.63 -16.59
CA ASP A 9 1.18 -16.92 -16.19
C ASP A 9 1.40 -15.67 -17.07
N ILE A 10 1.45 -14.52 -16.39
CA ILE A 10 1.68 -13.22 -17.00
C ILE A 10 3.13 -12.78 -16.89
N GLY A 11 4.01 -13.57 -16.25
CA GLY A 11 5.44 -13.29 -16.09
C GLY A 11 5.75 -11.92 -15.46
N GLU A 12 6.96 -11.44 -15.72
CA GLU A 12 7.47 -10.19 -15.15
C GLU A 12 6.80 -8.94 -15.75
N MET A 13 5.74 -8.46 -15.11
CA MET A 13 4.94 -7.33 -15.58
C MET A 13 5.78 -6.06 -15.78
N ARG A 14 6.72 -5.78 -14.86
CA ARG A 14 7.63 -4.64 -14.98
C ARG A 14 8.45 -4.69 -16.28
N ALA A 15 9.01 -5.85 -16.59
CA ALA A 15 9.83 -6.06 -17.79
C ALA A 15 8.99 -5.94 -19.06
N LYS A 16 7.74 -6.44 -19.05
CA LYS A 16 6.82 -6.31 -20.18
C LYS A 16 6.54 -4.85 -20.51
N PHE A 17 6.13 -4.03 -19.54
CA PHE A 17 5.88 -2.60 -19.78
C PHE A 17 7.15 -1.86 -20.25
N ALA A 18 8.31 -2.18 -19.67
CA ALA A 18 9.58 -1.58 -20.10
C ALA A 18 9.88 -1.90 -21.59
N ALA A 19 9.59 -3.12 -22.05
CA ALA A 19 9.76 -3.50 -23.45
C ALA A 19 8.85 -2.71 -24.42
N PHE A 20 7.73 -2.16 -23.95
CA PHE A 20 6.86 -1.26 -24.71
C PHE A 20 7.28 0.23 -24.60
N GLY A 21 8.43 0.53 -24.00
CA GLY A 21 8.95 1.90 -23.88
C GLY A 21 8.32 2.72 -22.75
N TRP A 22 7.67 2.06 -21.78
CA TRP A 22 7.17 2.72 -20.58
C TRP A 22 8.30 2.91 -19.58
N ASP A 23 8.24 3.98 -18.79
CA ASP A 23 9.00 4.05 -17.55
C ASP A 23 8.34 3.10 -16.53
N THR A 24 9.13 2.23 -15.90
CA THR A 24 8.59 1.22 -14.99
C THR A 24 9.32 1.17 -13.67
N VAL A 25 8.53 1.11 -12.59
CA VAL A 25 8.99 0.91 -11.22
C VAL A 25 8.14 -0.16 -10.56
N GLU A 26 8.72 -0.86 -9.61
CA GLU A 26 8.04 -1.87 -8.80
C GLU A 26 8.24 -1.51 -7.33
N ILE A 27 7.16 -1.54 -6.56
CA ILE A 27 7.11 -1.05 -5.17
C ILE A 27 6.28 -1.99 -4.30
N ASP A 28 6.45 -1.90 -2.97
CA ASP A 28 5.45 -2.43 -2.03
C ASP A 28 4.18 -1.57 -2.14
N GLY A 29 3.08 -2.18 -2.55
CA GLY A 29 1.78 -1.52 -2.72
C GLY A 29 1.06 -1.23 -1.41
N HIS A 30 1.66 -1.53 -0.27
CA HIS A 30 1.16 -1.19 1.07
C HIS A 30 2.06 -0.20 1.81
N ASP A 31 3.09 0.33 1.15
CA ASP A 31 3.94 1.40 1.66
C ASP A 31 3.52 2.73 1.02
N MET A 32 2.87 3.59 1.81
CA MET A 32 2.38 4.89 1.34
C MET A 32 3.51 5.84 0.94
N VAL A 33 4.70 5.73 1.53
CA VAL A 33 5.86 6.54 1.14
C VAL A 33 6.30 6.12 -0.26
N ALA A 34 6.50 4.82 -0.49
CA ALA A 34 6.89 4.29 -1.79
C ALA A 34 5.86 4.62 -2.89
N ILE A 35 4.56 4.59 -2.57
CA ILE A 35 3.47 4.97 -3.49
C ILE A 35 3.57 6.45 -3.85
N VAL A 36 3.69 7.34 -2.86
CA VAL A 36 3.77 8.79 -3.10
C VAL A 36 5.00 9.13 -3.92
N GLU A 37 6.17 8.59 -3.56
CA GLU A 37 7.42 8.81 -4.30
C GLU A 37 7.32 8.32 -5.76
N ALA A 38 6.74 7.13 -5.99
CA ALA A 38 6.54 6.61 -7.33
C ALA A 38 5.58 7.48 -8.17
N LEU A 39 4.50 7.98 -7.56
CA LEU A 39 3.56 8.90 -8.20
C LEU A 39 4.22 10.24 -8.52
N GLU A 40 4.96 10.84 -7.58
CA GLU A 40 5.67 12.11 -7.79
C GLU A 40 6.71 12.01 -8.90
N ARG A 41 7.53 10.95 -8.87
CA ARG A 41 8.49 10.61 -9.93
C ARG A 41 7.80 10.53 -11.30
N SER A 42 6.60 9.94 -11.37
CA SER A 42 5.91 9.72 -12.65
C SER A 42 5.41 11.00 -13.33
N ARG A 43 5.18 12.08 -12.57
CA ARG A 43 4.61 13.34 -13.09
C ARG A 43 5.52 14.07 -14.07
N GLY A 44 6.84 13.87 -13.98
CA GLY A 44 7.83 14.56 -14.80
C GLY A 44 8.20 13.83 -16.10
N LEU A 45 7.55 12.70 -16.40
CA LEU A 45 7.97 11.84 -17.50
C LEU A 45 7.35 12.26 -18.83
N ASN A 46 8.15 12.15 -19.90
CA ASN A 46 7.70 12.36 -21.29
C ASN A 46 7.23 11.05 -21.96
N VAL A 47 7.14 9.97 -21.20
CA VAL A 47 6.73 8.62 -21.61
C VAL A 47 5.68 8.11 -20.63
N PRO A 48 4.83 7.13 -21.01
CA PRO A 48 3.89 6.55 -20.06
C PRO A 48 4.61 5.83 -18.91
N ALA A 49 4.00 5.85 -17.73
CA ALA A 49 4.54 5.24 -16.51
C ALA A 49 3.73 4.02 -16.08
N ALA A 50 4.40 2.93 -15.72
CA ALA A 50 3.80 1.76 -15.08
C ALA A 50 4.41 1.57 -13.68
N ILE A 51 3.58 1.71 -12.66
CA ILE A 51 3.92 1.43 -11.26
C ILE A 51 3.36 0.06 -10.93
N VAL A 52 4.23 -0.95 -10.81
CA VAL A 52 3.86 -2.32 -10.47
C VAL A 52 3.86 -2.45 -8.95
N CYS A 53 2.66 -2.47 -8.37
CA CYS A 53 2.49 -2.56 -6.91
C CYS A 53 2.39 -4.02 -6.46
N GLN A 54 3.36 -4.48 -5.67
CA GLN A 54 3.27 -5.77 -4.99
C GLN A 54 2.26 -5.66 -3.85
N THR A 55 1.12 -6.34 -3.98
CA THR A 55 0.01 -6.25 -3.02
C THR A 55 -0.39 -7.61 -2.48
N LYS A 56 -1.24 -7.57 -1.45
CA LYS A 56 -1.85 -8.75 -0.85
C LYS A 56 -3.35 -8.54 -0.92
N LYS A 57 -4.03 -9.41 -1.66
CA LYS A 57 -5.48 -9.35 -1.81
C LYS A 57 -6.13 -9.54 -0.45
N GLY A 58 -7.06 -8.66 -0.07
CA GLY A 58 -7.71 -8.70 1.25
C GLY A 58 -6.82 -8.25 2.40
N ARG A 59 -5.73 -7.50 2.15
CA ARG A 59 -4.85 -6.96 3.20
C ARG A 59 -5.64 -6.26 4.29
N GLY A 60 -5.30 -6.56 5.55
CA GLY A 60 -5.87 -5.89 6.72
C GLY A 60 -7.06 -6.63 7.34
N VAL A 61 -7.52 -7.72 6.72
CA VAL A 61 -8.52 -8.62 7.29
C VAL A 61 -7.98 -10.04 7.23
N SER A 62 -7.66 -10.61 8.38
CA SER A 62 -6.95 -11.89 8.54
C SER A 62 -7.65 -13.06 7.83
N SER A 63 -8.98 -13.08 7.88
CA SER A 63 -9.81 -14.13 7.27
C SER A 63 -9.93 -14.00 5.75
N MET A 64 -9.60 -12.83 5.18
CA MET A 64 -9.70 -12.54 3.74
C MET A 64 -8.34 -12.44 3.04
N GLU A 65 -7.26 -12.12 3.78
CA GLU A 65 -5.94 -11.92 3.20
C GLU A 65 -5.44 -13.18 2.47
N GLY A 66 -5.10 -13.03 1.20
CA GLY A 66 -4.60 -14.12 0.34
C GLY A 66 -5.64 -15.19 0.01
N ARG A 67 -6.93 -14.98 0.32
CA ARG A 67 -7.98 -15.99 0.07
C ARG A 67 -8.69 -15.75 -1.25
N PHE A 68 -8.65 -16.74 -2.14
CA PHE A 68 -9.30 -16.65 -3.45
C PHE A 68 -10.83 -16.45 -3.37
N GLY A 69 -11.47 -17.04 -2.35
CA GLY A 69 -12.93 -17.01 -2.18
C GLY A 69 -13.55 -15.62 -2.04
N PHE A 70 -12.76 -14.58 -1.74
CA PHE A 70 -13.23 -13.20 -1.62
C PHE A 70 -12.95 -12.36 -2.89
N HIS A 71 -12.71 -12.99 -4.05
CA HIS A 71 -12.59 -12.25 -5.31
C HIS A 71 -13.87 -11.51 -5.72
N GLY A 72 -15.01 -12.20 -5.61
CA GLY A 72 -16.32 -11.68 -6.00
C GLY A 72 -17.45 -12.19 -5.12
N LYS A 73 -17.13 -12.92 -4.03
CA LYS A 73 -18.11 -13.33 -3.03
C LYS A 73 -18.14 -12.29 -1.92
N PRO A 74 -19.30 -11.70 -1.61
CA PRO A 74 -19.42 -10.82 -0.46
C PRO A 74 -19.23 -11.62 0.85
N PRO A 75 -18.71 -10.97 1.91
CA PRO A 75 -18.68 -11.58 3.24
C PRO A 75 -20.11 -11.82 3.78
N THR A 76 -20.25 -12.81 4.65
CA THR A 76 -21.46 -12.93 5.48
C THR A 76 -21.52 -11.77 6.50
N PRO A 77 -22.68 -11.50 7.13
CA PRO A 77 -22.77 -10.49 8.18
C PRO A 77 -21.72 -10.67 9.29
N ASP A 78 -21.56 -11.89 9.80
CA ASP A 78 -20.57 -12.19 10.85
C ASP A 78 -19.12 -11.93 10.38
N GLN A 79 -18.79 -12.31 9.14
CA GLN A 79 -17.47 -12.06 8.55
C GLN A 79 -17.22 -10.55 8.34
N ALA A 80 -18.27 -9.79 8.05
CA ALA A 80 -18.17 -8.35 7.89
C ALA A 80 -17.93 -7.65 9.24
N GLU A 81 -18.61 -8.10 10.31
CA GLU A 81 -18.41 -7.58 11.66
C GLU A 81 -16.99 -7.84 12.17
N GLU A 82 -16.47 -9.07 11.98
CA GLU A 82 -15.08 -9.42 12.30
C GLU A 82 -14.09 -8.56 11.50
N ALA A 83 -14.31 -8.43 10.19
CA ALA A 83 -13.46 -7.62 9.33
C ALA A 83 -13.42 -6.14 9.73
N LEU A 84 -14.56 -5.56 10.08
CA LEU A 84 -14.63 -4.16 10.54
C LEU A 84 -13.89 -3.97 11.86
N THR A 85 -14.03 -4.92 12.81
CA THR A 85 -13.31 -4.89 14.08
C THR A 85 -11.79 -4.88 13.85
N GLU A 86 -11.28 -5.79 13.00
CA GLU A 86 -9.85 -5.84 12.68
C GLU A 86 -9.36 -4.54 12.00
N LEU A 87 -10.16 -3.97 11.11
CA LEU A 87 -9.82 -2.73 10.41
C LEU A 87 -9.82 -1.52 11.35
N GLU A 88 -10.75 -1.45 12.30
CA GLU A 88 -10.78 -0.40 13.34
C GLU A 88 -9.54 -0.49 14.25
N GLU A 89 -9.16 -1.69 14.68
CA GLU A 89 -7.94 -1.92 15.47
C GLU A 89 -6.67 -1.56 14.68
N LEU A 90 -6.61 -1.93 13.40
CA LEU A 90 -5.50 -1.56 12.52
C LEU A 90 -5.41 -0.04 12.35
N PHE A 91 -6.55 0.61 12.10
CA PHE A 91 -6.64 2.06 11.98
C PHE A 91 -6.15 2.75 13.25
N GLY A 92 -6.64 2.32 14.42
CA GLY A 92 -6.20 2.87 15.71
C GLY A 92 -4.68 2.80 15.89
N ARG A 93 -4.06 1.63 15.65
CA ARG A 93 -2.60 1.46 15.74
C ARG A 93 -1.83 2.36 14.76
N GLN A 94 -2.35 2.54 13.54
CA GLN A 94 -1.71 3.41 12.55
C GLN A 94 -1.81 4.89 12.96
N THR A 95 -2.95 5.32 13.48
CA THR A 95 -3.15 6.66 14.01
C THR A 95 -2.22 6.93 15.18
N GLU A 96 -2.15 6.03 16.17
CA GLU A 96 -1.26 6.15 17.32
C GLU A 96 0.21 6.25 16.90
N ALA A 97 0.63 5.43 15.92
CA ALA A 97 2.00 5.47 15.40
C ALA A 97 2.33 6.81 14.71
N LEU A 98 1.37 7.38 13.97
CA LEU A 98 1.53 8.70 13.34
C LEU A 98 1.57 9.83 14.39
N GLU A 99 0.72 9.77 15.40
CA GLU A 99 0.72 10.73 16.52
C GLU A 99 2.03 10.69 17.30
N ALA A 100 2.60 9.50 17.54
CA ALA A 100 3.89 9.37 18.19
C ALA A 100 5.02 10.06 17.39
N VAL A 101 5.06 9.85 16.07
CA VAL A 101 6.06 10.48 15.19
C VAL A 101 5.88 11.99 15.13
N THR A 102 4.64 12.49 15.02
CA THR A 102 4.36 13.93 14.95
C THR A 102 4.58 14.65 16.28
N GLY A 103 4.29 14.00 17.40
CA GLY A 103 4.57 14.52 18.75
C GLY A 103 6.07 14.63 19.03
N GLU A 104 6.90 13.74 18.48
CA GLU A 104 8.36 13.79 18.58
C GLU A 104 8.97 14.95 17.77
N PHE A 105 8.33 15.39 16.68
CA PHE A 105 8.72 16.59 15.95
C PHE A 105 8.34 17.90 16.67
N ALA A 106 7.24 17.91 17.42
CA ALA A 106 6.77 19.09 18.14
C ALA A 106 7.67 19.46 19.33
N SER A 107 8.37 18.50 19.94
CA SER A 107 9.24 18.72 21.11
C SER A 107 10.67 19.16 20.77
N VAL A 108 11.07 19.13 19.50
CA VAL A 108 12.42 19.53 19.03
C VAL A 108 12.50 21.04 18.68
N GLY A 109 11.39 21.78 18.76
CA GLY A 109 11.29 23.17 18.33
C GLY A 109 11.50 24.27 19.37
N GLU A 110 11.80 23.95 20.64
CA GLU A 110 11.85 24.97 21.73
C GLU A 110 13.27 25.37 22.21
N ASP A 111 14.35 24.75 21.73
CA ASP A 111 15.71 25.10 22.15
C ASP A 111 16.43 25.96 21.10
N GLY A 112 16.03 27.23 20.97
CA GLY A 112 16.70 28.18 20.08
C GLY A 112 16.36 29.64 20.34
N GLU A 113 17.32 30.35 20.94
CA GLU A 113 17.46 31.82 20.99
C GLU A 113 16.66 32.59 22.05
N GLU A 114 17.25 32.70 23.25
CA GLU A 114 17.31 33.99 23.95
C GLU A 114 18.71 34.16 24.58
N SER A 115 19.63 34.78 23.83
CA SER A 115 20.80 35.45 24.41
C SER A 115 21.21 36.66 23.59
N ASP A 116 21.09 37.81 24.27
CA ASP A 116 21.65 39.16 24.02
C ASP A 116 20.77 40.20 23.33
#